data_AF-A0A3M2XNS5-F1
#
_entry.id   AF-A0A3M2XNS5-F1
#
_cell.length_a   1.000
_cell.length_b   1.000
_cell.length_c   1.000
_cell.angle_alpha   90.00
_cell.angle_beta   90.00
_cell.angle_gamma   90.00
#
_symmetry.space_group_name_H-M   'P 1'
#
loop_
_entity.id
_entity.type
_entity.pdbx_description
1 polymer ?
#
loop_
_entity_poly.entity_id
_entity_poly.type
_entity_poly.pdbx_seq_one_letter_code
_entity_poly.pdbx_strand_id
1 'polypeptide(L)'
;MRAIPNLTLRVLPYARLTGSGIIHAKFFVVDGKQAFIGSQNFDWRSLEHIHETGLRIDEPTVVRQTQAVFDQDWLAQAAIADGKPVPVAVSGAPPASGASPG
;
A
#
# COMPACT_ATOMS: atom_id res chain seq x y z
N MET A 1 16.13 -16.61 2.77
CA MET A 1 14.97 -16.44 1.88
C MET A 1 15.48 -16.42 0.45
N ARG A 2 14.85 -17.16 -0.47
CA ARG A 2 15.25 -17.17 -1.88
C ARG A 2 14.78 -15.86 -2.53
N ALA A 3 15.65 -15.20 -3.29
CA ALA A 3 15.25 -14.00 -4.02
C ALA A 3 14.20 -14.37 -5.08
N ILE A 4 13.09 -13.63 -5.12
CA ILE A 4 12.07 -13.75 -6.15
C ILE A 4 12.38 -12.67 -7.18
N PRO A 5 12.64 -13.02 -8.45
CA PRO A 5 12.87 -12.02 -9.50
C PRO A 5 11.71 -11.03 -9.59
N ASN A 6 12.03 -9.76 -9.80
CA ASN A 6 11.05 -8.67 -9.91
C ASN A 6 10.23 -8.40 -8.63
N LEU A 7 10.61 -8.94 -7.47
CA LEU A 7 9.99 -8.62 -6.19
C LEU A 7 10.85 -7.62 -5.41
N THR A 8 10.26 -6.47 -5.10
CA THR A 8 10.80 -5.55 -4.09
C THR A 8 9.94 -5.66 -2.83
N LEU A 9 10.56 -6.00 -1.70
CA LEU A 9 9.91 -6.04 -0.40
C LEU A 9 10.39 -4.89 0.48
N ARG A 10 9.43 -4.20 1.11
CA ARG A 10 9.68 -3.18 2.14
C ARG A 10 8.88 -3.50 3.37
N VAL A 11 9.52 -3.40 4.54
CA VAL A 11 8.86 -3.54 5.84
C VAL A 11 8.75 -2.15 6.46
N LEU A 12 7.52 -1.68 6.66
CA LEU A 12 7.23 -0.40 7.29
C LEU A 12 6.97 -0.62 8.79
N PRO A 13 7.86 -0.17 9.70
CA PRO A 13 7.59 -0.19 11.13
C PRO A 13 6.55 0.89 11.46
N TYR A 14 5.27 0.57 11.30
CA TYR A 14 4.17 1.54 11.33
C TYR A 14 4.15 2.41 12.60
N ALA A 15 4.46 1.84 13.76
CA ALA A 15 4.58 2.61 15.00
C ALA A 15 5.64 3.73 14.97
N ARG A 16 6.69 3.62 14.13
CA ARG A 16 7.67 4.72 13.94
C ARG A 16 7.12 5.84 13.07
N LEU A 17 6.10 5.56 12.25
CA LEU A 17 5.42 6.54 11.42
C LEU A 17 4.38 7.32 12.23
N THR A 18 3.57 6.62 13.02
CA THR A 18 2.40 7.18 13.72
C THR A 18 2.61 7.41 15.22
N GLY A 19 3.77 7.01 15.78
CA GLY A 19 4.07 7.04 17.20
C GLY A 19 3.50 5.85 18.00
N SER A 20 2.50 5.14 17.48
CA SER A 20 1.93 3.91 18.05
C SER A 20 1.07 3.16 17.02
N GLY A 21 0.65 1.93 17.33
CA GLY A 21 -0.31 1.17 16.53
C GLY A 21 0.30 0.27 15.45
N ILE A 22 -0.58 -0.37 14.68
CA ILE A 22 -0.25 -1.36 13.64
C ILE A 22 -1.00 -1.03 12.34
N ILE A 23 -0.43 -1.44 11.20
CA ILE A 23 -1.12 -1.39 9.92
C ILE A 23 -2.04 -2.61 9.78
N HIS A 24 -3.30 -2.38 9.42
CA HIS A 24 -4.31 -3.44 9.22
C HIS A 24 -5.03 -3.30 7.87
N ALA A 25 -4.30 -2.86 6.85
CA ALA A 25 -4.79 -2.72 5.49
C ALA A 25 -4.39 -3.94 4.65
N LYS A 26 -5.30 -4.41 3.79
CA LYS A 26 -5.04 -5.45 2.79
C LYS A 26 -5.62 -4.98 1.47
N PHE A 27 -4.73 -4.55 0.60
CA PHE A 27 -5.09 -4.01 -0.68
C PHE A 27 -3.92 -4.16 -1.65
N PHE A 28 -4.20 -4.05 -2.93
CA PHE A 28 -3.18 -3.93 -3.97
C PHE A 28 -3.74 -3.13 -5.14
N VAL A 29 -2.84 -2.54 -5.92
CA VAL A 29 -3.16 -1.86 -7.18
C VAL A 29 -2.43 -2.60 -8.31
N VAL A 30 -3.13 -2.84 -9.42
CA VAL A 30 -2.60 -3.51 -10.60
C VAL A 30 -2.57 -2.52 -11.76
N ASP A 31 -1.37 -2.28 -12.31
CA ASP A 31 -1.09 -1.44 -13.48
C ASP A 31 -1.67 0.00 -13.41
N GLY A 32 -1.98 0.50 -12.22
CA GLY A 32 -2.69 1.77 -12.03
C GLY A 32 -4.11 1.81 -12.60
N LYS A 33 -4.72 0.63 -12.87
CA LYS A 33 -6.04 0.51 -13.51
C LYS A 33 -7.08 -0.20 -12.66
N GLN A 34 -6.64 -1.03 -11.72
CA GLN A 34 -7.52 -1.78 -10.84
C GLN A 34 -6.98 -1.74 -9.42
N ALA A 35 -7.89 -1.64 -8.45
CA ALA A 35 -7.58 -1.78 -7.05
C ALA A 35 -8.39 -2.93 -6.46
N PHE A 36 -7.80 -3.61 -5.49
CA PHE A 36 -8.50 -4.54 -4.62
C PHE A 36 -8.38 -4.05 -3.19
N ILE A 37 -9.48 -4.04 -2.44
CA ILE A 37 -9.49 -3.77 -1.00
C ILE A 37 -10.38 -4.81 -0.33
N GLY A 38 -9.92 -5.45 0.74
CA GLY A 38 -10.71 -6.48 1.41
C GLY A 38 -10.23 -6.89 2.79
N SER A 39 -10.88 -7.91 3.35
CA SER A 39 -10.55 -8.48 4.66
C SER A 39 -9.43 -9.52 4.60
N GLN A 40 -9.18 -10.12 3.43
CA GLN A 40 -8.25 -11.22 3.18
C GLN A 40 -6.82 -10.81 3.51
N ASN A 41 -6.17 -11.58 4.38
CA ASN A 41 -4.70 -11.60 4.40
C ASN A 41 -4.18 -12.32 3.14
N PHE A 42 -2.95 -12.03 2.73
CA PHE A 42 -2.29 -12.70 1.61
C PHE A 42 -1.61 -14.01 2.05
N ASP A 43 -2.39 -14.89 2.66
CA ASP A 43 -1.99 -16.23 3.06
C ASP A 43 -3.02 -17.27 2.61
N TRP A 44 -2.55 -18.52 2.48
CA TRP A 44 -3.35 -19.62 1.96
C TRP A 44 -4.64 -19.86 2.76
N ARG A 45 -4.62 -19.63 4.08
CA ARG A 45 -5.77 -19.89 4.94
C ARG A 45 -6.88 -18.88 4.69
N SER A 46 -6.54 -17.59 4.58
CA SER A 46 -7.50 -16.55 4.18
C SER A 46 -8.11 -16.83 2.80
N LEU A 47 -7.33 -17.39 1.87
CA LEU A 47 -7.80 -17.63 0.50
C LEU A 47 -8.62 -18.92 0.32
N GLU A 48 -8.45 -19.92 1.18
CA GLU A 48 -9.08 -21.25 0.98
C GLU A 48 -10.12 -21.62 2.05
N HIS A 49 -10.03 -21.04 3.25
CA HIS A 49 -10.75 -21.56 4.42
C HIS A 49 -11.50 -20.52 5.24
N ILE A 50 -11.30 -19.23 4.96
CA ILE A 50 -11.98 -18.14 5.67
C ILE A 50 -12.98 -17.49 4.72
N HIS A 51 -14.18 -17.20 5.24
CA HIS A 51 -15.11 -16.34 4.52
C HIS A 51 -14.64 -14.90 4.60
N GLU A 52 -14.23 -14.39 3.46
CA GLU A 52 -13.65 -13.06 3.33
C GLU A 52 -14.46 -12.23 2.33
N THR A 53 -14.44 -10.91 2.51
CA THR A 53 -15.16 -9.97 1.64
C THR A 53 -14.18 -8.94 1.10
N GLY A 54 -14.27 -8.65 -0.19
CA GLY A 54 -13.45 -7.62 -0.83
C GLY A 54 -14.11 -7.03 -2.07
N LEU A 55 -13.62 -5.88 -2.49
CA LEU A 55 -14.07 -5.17 -3.68
C LEU A 55 -12.94 -5.12 -4.70
N ARG A 56 -13.26 -5.56 -5.93
CA ARG A 56 -12.46 -5.26 -7.12
C ARG A 56 -13.00 -3.99 -7.75
N ILE A 57 -12.16 -2.97 -7.87
CA ILE A 57 -12.56 -1.62 -8.25
C ILE A 57 -11.76 -1.20 -9.49
N ASP A 58 -12.46 -0.75 -10.53
CA ASP A 58 -11.88 -0.19 -11.75
C ASP A 58 -12.30 1.27 -11.99
N GLU A 59 -13.01 1.89 -11.04
CA GLU A 59 -13.31 3.32 -11.09
C GLU A 59 -12.00 4.13 -10.95
N PRO A 60 -11.63 4.96 -11.95
CA PRO A 60 -10.31 5.57 -12.00
C PRO A 60 -9.95 6.45 -10.80
N THR A 61 -10.91 7.13 -10.20
CA THR A 61 -10.67 8.01 -9.06
C THR A 61 -10.29 7.23 -7.82
N VAL A 62 -11.03 6.17 -7.50
CA VAL A 62 -10.72 5.28 -6.38
C VAL A 62 -9.38 4.59 -6.61
N VAL A 63 -9.09 4.10 -7.82
CA VAL A 63 -7.79 3.48 -8.13
C VAL A 63 -6.64 4.46 -7.89
N ARG A 64 -6.76 5.72 -8.34
CA ARG A 64 -5.74 6.76 -8.09
C ARG A 64 -5.58 7.07 -6.61
N GLN A 65 -6.66 7.09 -5.84
CA GLN A 65 -6.60 7.32 -4.40
C GLN A 65 -5.94 6.16 -3.67
N THR A 66 -6.26 4.91 -4.03
CA THR A 66 -5.62 3.72 -3.48
C THR A 66 -4.12 3.68 -3.80
N GLN A 67 -3.74 4.04 -5.03
CA GLN A 67 -2.32 4.17 -5.41
C GLN A 67 -1.61 5.24 -4.57
N ALA A 68 -2.24 6.39 -4.34
CA ALA A 68 -1.64 7.45 -3.54
C ALA A 68 -1.39 7.04 -2.08
N VAL A 69 -2.29 6.24 -1.49
CA VAL A 69 -2.07 5.64 -0.16
C VAL A 69 -0.85 4.72 -0.18
N PHE A 70 -0.75 3.83 -1.18
CA PHE A 70 0.43 2.97 -1.34
C PHE A 70 1.72 3.78 -1.49
N ASP A 71 1.72 4.81 -2.35
CA ASP A 71 2.90 5.63 -2.61
C ASP A 71 3.35 6.39 -1.35
N GLN A 72 2.40 6.88 -0.56
CA GLN A 72 2.69 7.51 0.72
C GLN A 72 3.38 6.54 1.68
N ASP A 73 2.85 5.34 1.85
CA ASP A 73 3.45 4.31 2.71
C ASP A 73 4.83 3.88 2.18
N TRP A 74 4.98 3.77 0.86
CA TRP A 74 6.23 3.40 0.20
C TRP A 74 7.34 4.43 0.42
N LEU A 75 7.01 5.72 0.27
CA LEU A 75 7.91 6.84 0.51
C LEU A 75 8.24 6.99 2.00
N ALA A 76 7.24 6.85 2.88
CA ALA A 76 7.43 6.89 4.32
C ALA A 76 8.39 5.78 4.78
N GLN A 77 8.23 4.56 4.24
CA GLN A 77 9.15 3.47 4.54
C GLN A 77 10.59 3.81 4.11
N ALA A 78 10.78 4.38 2.91
CA ALA A 78 12.10 4.76 2.43
C ALA A 78 12.75 5.82 3.34
N ALA A 79 12.00 6.85 3.72
CA ALA A 79 12.48 7.91 4.60
C ALA A 79 12.88 7.36 5.99
N ILE A 80 12.06 6.48 6.57
CA ILE A 80 12.35 5.85 7.87
C ILE A 80 13.60 4.97 7.78
N ALA A 81 13.78 4.24 6.68
CA ALA A 81 14.97 3.41 6.46
C ALA A 81 16.24 4.26 6.36
N ASP A 82 16.15 5.44 5.75
CA ASP A 82 17.24 6.41 5.62
C ASP A 82 17.46 7.29 6.87
N GLY A 83 16.62 7.16 7.91
CA GLY A 83 16.66 8.04 9.09
C GLY A 83 16.24 9.49 8.80
N LYS A 84 15.54 9.73 7.68
CA LYS A 84 15.04 11.04 7.27
C LYS A 84 13.66 11.32 7.86
N PRO A 85 13.25 12.60 8.03
CA PRO A 85 11.88 12.94 8.37
C PRO A 85 10.92 12.39 7.32
N VAL A 86 9.80 11.81 7.76
CA VAL A 86 8.75 11.36 6.83
C VAL A 86 7.99 12.58 6.30
N PRO A 87 7.86 12.75 4.98
CA PRO A 87 6.99 13.78 4.43
C PRO A 87 5.55 13.54 4.89
N VAL A 88 5.00 14.47 5.67
CA VAL A 88 3.59 14.43 6.05
C VAL A 88 2.78 14.85 4.83
N ALA A 89 1.92 13.97 4.33
CA ALA A 89 0.95 14.35 3.31
C ALA A 89 0.03 15.43 3.90
N VAL A 90 0.07 16.63 3.33
CA VAL A 90 -0.78 17.74 3.75
C VAL A 90 -2.23 17.36 3.42
N SER A 91 -3.07 17.21 4.44
CA SER A 91 -4.52 17.02 4.29
C SER A 91 -5.08 18.09 3.36
N GLY A 92 -5.49 17.72 2.14
CA GLY A 92 -6.16 18.60 1.19
C GLY A 92 -5.57 18.67 -0.22
N ALA A 93 -4.40 18.09 -0.51
CA ALA A 93 -3.88 18.03 -1.88
C ALA A 93 -4.48 16.83 -2.65
N PRO A 94 -4.99 17.01 -3.88
CA PRO A 94 -5.39 15.87 -4.71
C PRO A 94 -4.18 14.94 -4.92
N PRO A 95 -4.40 13.62 -5.02
CA PRO A 95 -3.30 12.68 -5.22
C PRO A 95 -2.52 13.13 -6.46
N ALA A 96 -1.24 13.45 -6.24
CA ALA A 96 -0.35 13.84 -7.33
C ALA A 96 -0.42 12.75 -8.40
N SER A 97 -0.57 13.14 -9.66
CA SER A 97 -0.46 12.23 -10.79
C SER A 97 0.97 11.69 -10.84
N GLY A 98 1.23 10.64 -10.06
CA GLY A 98 2.48 9.91 -10.09
C GLY A 98 2.60 9.26 -11.45
N ALA A 99 3.46 9.82 -12.30
CA ALA A 99 3.96 9.10 -13.45
C ALA A 99 4.63 7.82 -12.94
N SER A 100 4.14 6.66 -13.36
CA SER A 100 4.85 5.40 -13.16
C SER A 100 6.27 5.52 -13.74
N PRO A 101 7.33 5.17 -13.00
CA PRO A 101 8.60 4.90 -13.65
C PRO A 101 8.40 3.66 -14.53
N GLY A 102 8.80 3.78 -15.80
CA GLY A 102 8.60 2.76 -16.84
C GLY A 102 9.45 1.51 -16.69
#